data_AF-A0A3S2CDW7-F1
#
_entry.id   AF-A0A3S2CDW7-F1
#
_cell.length_a   1.000
_cell.length_b   1.000
_cell.length_c   1.000
_cell.angle_alpha   90.00
_cell.angle_beta   90.00
_cell.angle_gamma   90.00
#
_symmetry.space_group_name_H-M   'P 1'
#
loop_
_entity.id
_entity.type
_entity.pdbx_description
1 polymer ?
#
loop_
_entity_poly.entity_id
_entity_poly.type
_entity_poly.pdbx_seq_one_letter_code
_entity_poly.pdbx_strand_id
1 'polypeptide(L)'
;RYNWSIQTDNALYHPLSDLQRIDRATNRPSRFPDGDIDAHAFIRVERQTLRKLPVARDILFTIRIHLDPLAVLARHPDRATLAVSFAAQLEALDLAQLDYKGLTADRDRLMSVLNHMANDG
;
A
#
# COMPACT_ATOMS: atom_id res chain seq x y z
N ARG A 1 -0.49 -14.48 6.75
CA ARG A 1 -0.76 -13.05 7.07
C ARG A 1 -0.75 -12.22 5.79
N TYR A 2 -1.27 -11.00 5.83
CA TYR A 2 -1.18 -10.05 4.72
C TYR A 2 -0.31 -8.86 5.13
N ASN A 3 0.40 -8.28 4.16
CA ASN A 3 1.04 -6.97 4.26
C ASN A 3 0.60 -6.14 3.05
N TRP A 4 0.65 -4.81 3.13
CA TRP A 4 0.21 -3.96 2.02
C TRP A 4 1.03 -2.68 1.89
N SER A 5 1.03 -2.09 0.70
CA SER A 5 1.56 -0.75 0.41
C SER A 5 0.83 -0.11 -0.77
N ILE A 6 1.07 1.18 -1.00
CA ILE A 6 0.67 1.89 -2.23
C ILE A 6 1.91 2.21 -3.05
N GLN A 7 1.82 2.04 -4.37
CA GLN A 7 2.86 2.39 -5.34
C GLN A 7 2.27 3.13 -6.55
N THR A 8 3.13 3.72 -7.37
CA THR A 8 2.77 4.66 -8.45
C THR A 8 2.62 4.00 -9.82
N ASP A 9 2.93 2.71 -9.92
CA ASP A 9 2.90 1.95 -11.16
C ASP A 9 2.65 0.45 -10.89
N ASN A 10 2.58 -0.34 -11.96
CA ASN A 10 2.30 -1.77 -11.89
C ASN A 10 3.56 -2.67 -11.85
N ALA A 11 4.74 -2.11 -11.66
CA ALA A 11 5.96 -2.90 -11.63
C ALA A 11 6.03 -3.76 -10.35
N LEU A 12 6.53 -4.98 -10.47
CA LEU A 12 6.70 -5.87 -9.32
C LEU A 12 8.03 -5.63 -8.60
N TYR A 13 9.03 -5.13 -9.33
CA TYR A 13 10.40 -4.96 -8.87
C TYR A 13 10.68 -3.50 -8.50
N HIS A 14 10.67 -3.21 -7.19
CA HIS A 14 10.98 -1.90 -6.64
C HIS A 14 12.06 -1.98 -5.56
N PRO A 15 13.32 -2.28 -5.93
CA PRO A 15 14.42 -2.23 -4.98
C PRO A 15 14.65 -0.77 -4.55
N LEU A 16 14.96 -0.59 -3.28
CA LEU A 16 15.48 0.67 -2.77
C LEU A 16 16.75 0.37 -1.98
N SER A 17 17.80 1.11 -2.26
CA SER A 17 18.99 1.13 -1.42
C SER A 17 18.66 1.74 -0.06
N ASP A 18 19.50 1.50 0.94
CA ASP A 18 19.31 2.08 2.26
C ASP A 18 19.39 3.61 2.24
N LEU A 19 20.26 4.17 1.40
CA LEU A 19 20.32 5.62 1.17
C LEU A 19 19.00 6.17 0.62
N GLN A 20 18.39 5.49 -0.36
CA GLN A 20 17.10 5.90 -0.91
C GLN A 20 15.96 5.78 0.12
N ARG A 21 16.03 4.81 1.03
CA ARG A 21 15.05 4.67 2.12
C ARG A 21 15.17 5.81 3.13
N ILE A 22 16.40 6.16 3.50
CA ILE A 22 16.70 7.29 4.41
C ILE A 22 16.24 8.59 3.77
N ASP A 23 16.67 8.87 2.54
CA ASP A 23 16.30 10.08 1.80
C ASP A 23 14.77 10.25 1.73
N ARG A 24 14.05 9.19 1.37
CA ARG A 24 12.58 9.22 1.34
C ARG A 24 11.96 9.48 2.71
N ALA A 25 12.49 8.89 3.78
CA ALA A 25 11.98 9.10 5.13
C ALA A 25 12.27 10.52 5.66
N THR A 26 13.39 11.11 5.25
CA THR A 26 13.79 12.47 5.65
C THR A 26 13.06 13.53 4.85
N ASN A 27 13.05 13.42 3.52
CA ASN A 27 12.51 14.44 2.63
C ASN A 27 11.01 14.28 2.38
N ARG A 28 10.46 13.08 2.67
CA ARG A 28 9.03 12.74 2.54
C ARG A 28 8.43 13.26 1.23
N PRO A 29 9.04 12.96 0.07
CA PRO A 29 8.49 13.41 -1.20
C PRO A 29 7.11 12.79 -1.41
N SER A 30 6.20 13.54 -2.03
CA SER A 30 4.94 12.98 -2.53
C SER A 30 5.24 11.95 -3.62
N ARG A 31 4.56 10.81 -3.56
CA ARG A 31 4.52 9.80 -4.62
C ARG A 31 3.63 10.22 -5.78
N PHE A 32 2.75 11.19 -5.57
CA PHE A 32 1.77 11.68 -6.53
C PHE A 32 1.88 13.21 -6.70
N PRO A 33 3.05 13.71 -7.17
CA PRO A 33 3.31 15.13 -7.29
C PRO A 33 2.37 15.84 -8.27
N ASP A 34 1.90 15.13 -9.30
CA ASP A 34 1.04 15.67 -10.35
C ASP A 34 -0.46 15.66 -10.00
N GLY A 35 -0.82 15.26 -8.78
CA GLY A 35 -2.20 15.39 -8.30
C GLY A 35 -3.07 14.14 -8.42
N ASP A 36 -2.90 13.35 -9.48
CA ASP A 36 -3.84 12.28 -9.86
C ASP A 36 -3.54 10.94 -9.17
N ILE A 37 -3.95 10.84 -7.90
CA ILE A 37 -3.78 9.62 -7.10
C ILE A 37 -4.62 8.48 -7.67
N ASP A 38 -5.85 8.76 -8.12
CA ASP A 38 -6.77 7.71 -8.57
C ASP A 38 -6.32 7.03 -9.86
N ALA A 39 -5.72 7.78 -10.78
CA ALA A 39 -5.21 7.21 -12.03
C ALA A 39 -3.92 6.41 -11.86
N HIS A 40 -3.10 6.73 -10.85
CA HIS A 40 -1.73 6.21 -10.74
C HIS A 40 -1.47 5.34 -9.51
N ALA A 41 -2.35 5.34 -8.50
CA ALA A 41 -2.15 4.53 -7.32
C ALA A 41 -2.47 3.05 -7.60
N PHE A 42 -1.55 2.17 -7.22
CA PHE A 42 -1.74 0.73 -7.19
C PHE A 42 -1.70 0.22 -5.75
N ILE A 43 -2.71 -0.57 -5.39
CA ILE A 43 -2.77 -1.30 -4.13
C ILE A 43 -1.93 -2.56 -4.27
N ARG A 44 -0.83 -2.63 -3.53
CA ARG A 44 0.02 -3.81 -3.45
C ARG A 44 -0.33 -4.59 -2.20
N VAL A 45 -0.79 -5.84 -2.34
CA VAL A 45 -1.06 -6.75 -1.23
C VAL A 45 -0.15 -7.97 -1.31
N GLU A 46 0.49 -8.30 -0.21
CA GLU A 46 1.38 -9.45 -0.07
C GLU A 46 0.74 -10.52 0.80
N ARG A 47 0.37 -11.64 0.19
CA ARG A 47 -0.02 -12.85 0.93
C ARG A 47 1.25 -13.58 1.36
N GLN A 48 1.51 -13.52 2.66
CA GLN A 48 2.70 -14.07 3.28
C GLN A 48 2.37 -15.37 4.03
N THR A 49 3.07 -16.46 3.71
CA THR A 49 2.92 -17.74 4.41
C THR A 49 4.25 -18.27 4.93
N LEU A 50 4.22 -18.86 6.13
CA LEU A 50 5.35 -19.59 6.71
C LEU A 50 4.99 -21.06 6.77
N ARG A 51 5.88 -21.94 6.28
CA ARG A 51 5.71 -23.38 6.38
C ARG A 51 7.03 -24.04 6.79
N LYS A 52 7.00 -24.85 7.84
CA LYS A 52 8.15 -25.69 8.20
C LYS A 52 8.28 -26.82 7.18
N LEU A 53 9.47 -27.00 6.61
CA LEU A 53 9.76 -28.10 5.70
C LEU A 53 9.94 -29.40 6.48
N PRO A 54 9.28 -30.51 6.07
CA PRO A 54 9.18 -31.71 6.91
C PRO A 54 10.53 -32.43 7.10
N VAL A 55 11.41 -32.40 6.11
CA VAL A 55 12.71 -33.10 6.13
C VAL A 55 13.82 -32.17 6.62
N ALA A 56 14.05 -31.06 5.92
CA ALA A 56 15.13 -30.12 6.25
C ALA A 56 14.88 -29.35 7.58
N ARG A 57 13.64 -29.29 8.05
CA ARG A 57 13.20 -28.53 9.24
C ARG A 57 13.36 -27.01 9.14
N ASP A 58 13.81 -26.50 8.00
CA ASP A 58 13.81 -25.07 7.66
C ASP A 58 12.41 -24.48 7.57
N ILE A 59 12.33 -23.15 7.50
CA ILE A 59 11.09 -22.40 7.28
C ILE A 59 11.08 -21.85 5.86
N LEU A 60 10.11 -22.30 5.05
CA LEU A 60 9.78 -21.68 3.78
C LEU A 60 8.86 -20.48 4.04
N PHE A 61 9.37 -19.29 3.76
CA PHE A 61 8.59 -18.06 3.74
C PHE A 61 8.29 -17.68 2.28
N THR A 62 7.01 -17.61 1.92
CA THR A 62 6.61 -17.20 0.57
C THR A 62 5.83 -15.90 0.60
N ILE A 63 6.04 -15.07 -0.41
CA ILE A 63 5.32 -13.82 -0.63
C ILE A 63 4.65 -13.92 -2.00
N ARG A 64 3.32 -13.91 -2.03
CA ARG A 64 2.55 -13.75 -3.27
C ARG A 64 2.04 -12.32 -3.35
N ILE A 65 2.38 -11.62 -4.43
CA ILE A 65 1.99 -10.23 -4.65
C ILE A 65 0.70 -10.20 -5.48
N HIS A 66 -0.27 -9.44 -5.01
CA HIS A 66 -1.43 -8.98 -5.75
C HIS A 66 -1.27 -7.47 -5.98
N LEU A 67 -1.54 -7.00 -7.18
CA LEU A 67 -1.31 -5.62 -7.57
C LEU A 67 -2.47 -5.14 -8.43
N ASP A 68 -3.30 -4.28 -7.86
CA ASP A 68 -4.53 -3.80 -8.47
C ASP A 68 -4.54 -2.27 -8.48
N PRO A 69 -4.94 -1.61 -9.58
CA PRO A 69 -5.16 -0.17 -9.58
C PRO A 69 -6.18 0.23 -8.49
N LEU A 70 -5.95 1.33 -7.79
CA LEU A 70 -6.89 1.86 -6.80
C LEU A 70 -8.29 2.08 -7.42
N ALA A 71 -8.35 2.52 -8.68
CA ALA A 71 -9.58 2.69 -9.44
C ALA A 71 -10.44 1.41 -9.55
N VAL A 72 -9.87 0.21 -9.39
CA VAL A 72 -10.66 -1.04 -9.38
C VAL A 72 -11.57 -1.10 -8.15
N LEU A 73 -11.14 -0.52 -7.02
CA LEU A 73 -11.92 -0.46 -5.78
C LEU A 73 -13.28 0.22 -6.01
N ALA A 74 -13.31 1.26 -6.85
CA ALA A 74 -14.51 2.02 -7.16
C ALA A 74 -15.62 1.18 -7.83
N ARG A 75 -15.25 0.05 -8.46
CA ARG A 75 -16.17 -0.85 -9.17
C ARG A 75 -16.52 -2.11 -8.36
N HIS A 76 -15.97 -2.25 -7.17
CA HIS A 76 -16.21 -3.42 -6.32
C HIS A 76 -17.60 -3.36 -5.68
N PRO A 77 -18.37 -4.46 -5.61
CA PRO A 77 -19.68 -4.48 -4.94
C PRO A 77 -19.62 -3.97 -3.49
N ASP A 78 -18.56 -4.33 -2.77
CA ASP A 78 -18.30 -3.87 -1.40
C ASP A 78 -17.44 -2.59 -1.30
N ARG A 79 -17.43 -1.74 -2.34
CA ARG A 79 -16.59 -0.52 -2.43
C ARG A 79 -16.57 0.26 -1.13
N ALA A 80 -17.73 0.60 -0.59
CA ALA A 80 -17.83 1.46 0.59
C ALA A 80 -17.14 0.84 1.80
N THR A 81 -17.40 -0.43 2.09
CA THR A 81 -16.77 -1.15 3.20
C THR A 81 -15.25 -1.25 3.03
N LEU A 82 -14.78 -1.57 1.82
CA LEU A 82 -13.35 -1.70 1.57
C LEU A 82 -12.63 -0.34 1.66
N ALA A 83 -13.22 0.73 1.12
CA ALA A 83 -12.65 2.06 1.15
C ALA A 83 -12.55 2.61 2.57
N VAL A 84 -13.62 2.48 3.39
CA VAL A 84 -13.61 2.85 4.82
C VAL A 84 -12.57 2.05 5.59
N SER A 85 -12.52 0.73 5.39
CA SER A 85 -11.53 -0.12 6.06
C SER A 85 -10.10 0.28 5.69
N PHE A 86 -9.87 0.67 4.44
CA PHE A 86 -8.54 1.07 4.00
C PHE A 86 -8.15 2.46 4.53
N ALA A 87 -9.08 3.41 4.54
CA ALA A 87 -8.86 4.73 5.15
C ALA A 87 -8.51 4.61 6.64
N ALA A 88 -9.23 3.76 7.39
CA ALA A 88 -8.94 3.49 8.79
C ALA A 88 -7.56 2.85 9.00
N GLN A 89 -7.11 1.99 8.09
CA GLN A 89 -5.76 1.42 8.14
C GLN A 89 -4.67 2.47 7.89
N LEU A 90 -4.88 3.42 6.97
CA LEU A 90 -3.97 4.55 6.77
C LEU A 90 -3.95 5.47 8.00
N GLU A 91 -5.12 5.68 8.62
CA GLU A 91 -5.26 6.52 9.79
C GLU A 91 -4.48 5.98 11.00
N ALA A 92 -4.52 4.65 11.18
CA ALA A 92 -3.87 3.95 12.28
C ALA A 92 -2.34 3.88 12.18
N LEU A 93 -1.74 4.27 11.05
CA LEU A 93 -0.29 4.27 10.89
C LEU A 93 0.34 5.40 11.72
N ASP A 94 1.37 5.06 12.50
CA ASP A 94 2.22 6.05 13.12
C ASP A 94 3.20 6.69 12.11
N LEU A 95 3.89 7.75 12.52
CA LEU A 95 4.82 8.48 11.65
C LEU A 95 5.97 7.60 11.14
N ALA A 96 6.53 6.72 11.97
CA ALA A 96 7.63 5.85 11.56
C ALA A 96 7.17 4.83 10.52
N GLN A 97 5.95 4.31 10.66
CA GLN A 97 5.32 3.41 9.69
C GLN A 97 5.00 4.13 8.38
N LEU A 98 4.54 5.38 8.43
CA LEU A 98 4.32 6.21 7.25
C LEU A 98 5.63 6.50 6.52
N ASP A 99 6.69 6.88 7.23
CA ASP A 99 8.01 7.14 6.67
C ASP A 99 8.59 5.85 6.05
N TYR A 100 8.45 4.71 6.74
CA TYR A 100 8.86 3.41 6.25
C TYR A 100 8.13 3.02 4.95
N LYS A 101 6.81 3.21 4.88
CA LYS A 101 6.00 2.97 3.68
C LYS A 101 6.19 4.06 2.61
N GLY A 102 6.73 5.21 2.99
CA GLY A 102 6.87 6.40 2.15
C GLY A 102 5.51 6.98 1.77
N LEU A 103 4.61 7.14 2.75
CA LEU A 103 3.24 7.64 2.54
C LEU A 103 2.97 8.95 3.29
N THR A 104 3.95 9.48 4.02
CA THR A 104 3.76 10.63 4.92
C THR A 104 3.18 11.86 4.22
N ALA A 105 3.65 12.19 3.01
CA ALA A 105 3.14 13.35 2.26
C ALA A 105 1.77 13.13 1.58
N ASP A 106 1.36 11.87 1.39
CA ASP A 106 0.15 11.54 0.62
C ASP A 106 -0.97 10.95 1.47
N ARG A 107 -0.73 10.66 2.76
CA ARG A 107 -1.68 10.00 3.67
C ARG A 107 -3.06 10.64 3.61
N ASP A 108 -3.13 11.94 3.87
CA ASP A 108 -4.40 12.64 4.01
C ASP A 108 -5.13 12.75 2.67
N ARG A 109 -4.39 12.90 1.57
CA ARG A 109 -4.96 12.90 0.21
C ARG A 109 -5.52 11.52 -0.16
N LEU A 110 -4.79 10.45 0.14
CA LEU A 110 -5.25 9.05 -0.04
C LEU A 110 -6.49 8.76 0.80
N MET A 111 -6.51 9.20 2.07
CA MET A 111 -7.69 9.05 2.93
C MET A 111 -8.89 9.83 2.37
N SER A 112 -8.68 11.05 1.88
CA SER A 112 -9.76 11.84 1.27
C SER A 112 -10.37 11.15 0.05
N VAL A 113 -9.53 10.59 -0.82
CA VAL A 113 -9.96 9.81 -1.99
C VAL A 113 -10.79 8.59 -1.56
N LEU A 114 -10.30 7.81 -0.59
CA LEU A 114 -11.01 6.63 -0.09
C LEU A 114 -12.35 6.99 0.58
N ASN A 115 -12.38 8.06 1.35
CA ASN A 115 -13.60 8.55 1.98
C ASN A 115 -14.62 9.05 0.94
N HIS A 116 -14.16 9.65 -0.17
CA HIS A 116 -15.04 10.02 -1.28
C HIS A 116 -15.63 8.77 -1.94
N MET A 117 -14.79 7.78 -2.29
CA MET A 117 -15.25 6.49 -2.85
C MET A 117 -16.27 5.77 -1.95
N ALA A 118 -16.13 5.92 -0.63
CA ALA A 118 -17.05 5.30 0.32
C ALA A 118 -18.45 5.92 0.33
N ASN A 119 -18.54 7.22 0.09
CA ASN A 119 -19.78 8.00 0.19
C ASN A 119 -20.45 8.23 -1.17
N ASP A 120 -19.70 8.14 -2.25
CA ASP A 120 -20.25 8.19 -3.61
C ASP A 120 -20.99 6.87 -3.86
N GLY A 121 -22.31 6.92 -3.86
CA GLY A 121 -23.22 5.79 -4.10
C GLY A 121 -24.50 6.24 -4.75
#